data_AF-A0A442UP84-F1
#
_entry.id   AF-A0A442UP84-F1
#
_cell.length_a   1.000
_cell.length_b   1.000
_cell.length_c   1.000
_cell.angle_alpha   90.00
_cell.angle_beta   90.00
_cell.angle_gamma   90.00
#
_symmetry.space_group_name_H-M   'P 1'
#
loop_
_entity.id
_entity.type
_entity.pdbx_description
1 polymer ?
#
loop_
_entity_poly.entity_id
_entity_poly.type
_entity_poly.pdbx_seq_one_letter_code
_entity_poly.pdbx_strand_id
1 'polypeptide(L)' 'MTAPNWCVVCGIETTFTHDHRADLTGLDDGPPFRDERKKPEPKSPDEYKRIRSQAWATRRQKYGTHGHR' A
#
# COMPACT_ATOMS: atom_id res chain seq x y z
N MET A 1 -13.51 16.47 13.08
CA MET A 1 -12.12 16.92 12.89
C MET A 1 -11.37 16.47 14.13
N THR A 2 -10.52 15.46 14.01
CA THR A 2 -9.65 15.03 15.12
C THR A 2 -8.67 16.17 15.40
N ALA A 3 -8.57 16.61 16.65
CA ALA A 3 -7.58 17.63 17.02
C ALA A 3 -6.17 17.09 16.70
N PRO A 4 -5.28 17.91 16.15
CA PRO A 4 -3.91 17.49 15.92
C PRO A 4 -3.25 17.15 17.26
N ASN A 5 -2.58 16.00 17.31
CA ASN A 5 -1.86 15.53 18.49
C ASN A 5 -0.37 15.77 18.27
N TRP A 6 0.29 16.32 19.28
CA TRP A 6 1.74 16.47 19.24
C TRP A 6 2.41 15.19 19.73
N CYS A 7 3.23 14.56 18.89
CA CYS A 7 4.01 13.39 19.31
C CYS A 7 5.28 13.83 20.03
N VAL A 8 5.38 13.53 21.32
CA VAL A 8 6.54 13.93 22.16
C VAL A 8 7.82 13.19 21.75
N VAL A 9 7.68 11.96 21.24
CA VAL A 9 8.82 11.13 20.82
C VAL A 9 9.35 11.54 19.44
N CYS A 10 8.47 11.84 18.48
CA CYS A 10 8.88 12.29 17.14
C CYS A 10 9.11 13.80 17.04
N GLY A 11 8.57 14.61 17.96
CA GLY A 11 8.66 16.07 17.93
C GLY A 11 7.89 16.73 16.78
N ILE A 12 6.80 16.10 16.31
CA ILE A 12 5.99 16.59 15.19
C ILE A 12 4.49 16.60 15.53
N GLU A 13 3.76 17.46 14.85
CA GLU A 13 2.29 17.48 14.86
C GLU A 13 1.75 16.38 13.94
N THR A 14 0.87 15.54 14.45
CA THR A 14 0.33 14.39 13.75
C THR A 14 -1.20 14.42 13.75
N THR A 15 -1.80 13.86 12.70
CA THR A 15 -3.27 13.73 12.60
C THR A 15 -3.80 12.47 13.30
N PHE A 16 -2.90 11.61 13.79
CA PHE A 16 -3.18 10.38 14.53
C PHE A 16 -2.17 10.18 15.66
N THR A 17 -2.57 9.50 16.73
CA THR A 17 -1.68 9.20 17.86
C THR A 17 -0.68 8.12 17.48
N HIS A 18 0.61 8.40 17.58
CA HIS A 18 1.67 7.41 17.43
C HIS A 18 1.75 6.51 18.68
N ASP A 19 1.95 5.21 18.49
CA ASP A 19 2.14 4.23 19.54
C ASP A 19 3.63 4.07 19.84
N HIS A 20 4.12 4.98 20.69
CA HIS A 20 5.45 4.91 21.30
C HIS A 20 5.34 4.51 22.78
N ARG A 21 6.36 3.79 23.26
CA ARG A 21 6.49 3.25 24.60
C ARG A 21 7.93 3.40 25.07
N ALA A 22 8.10 3.68 26.36
CA ALA A 22 9.41 3.88 26.96
C ALA A 22 10.30 2.62 26.94
N ASP A 23 9.70 1.44 26.79
CA ASP A 23 10.40 0.15 26.66
C ASP A 23 10.70 -0.24 25.20
N LEU A 24 10.44 0.65 24.24
CA LEU A 24 10.63 0.46 22.80
C LEU A 24 9.78 -0.66 22.18
N THR A 25 8.67 -1.02 22.83
CA THR A 25 7.75 -2.06 22.32
C THR A 25 6.56 -1.50 21.55
N GLY A 26 6.45 -0.17 21.40
CA GLY A 26 5.39 0.46 20.62
C GLY A 26 5.52 0.13 19.14
N LEU A 27 4.38 0.13 18.43
CA LEU A 27 4.36 -0.12 16.98
C LEU A 27 5.28 0.83 16.21
N ASP A 28 5.41 2.07 16.70
CA ASP A 28 6.22 3.12 16.10
C ASP A 28 7.64 3.21 16.69
N ASP A 29 7.99 2.40 17.71
CA ASP A 29 9.34 2.33 18.30
C ASP A 29 10.23 1.24 17.70
N GLY A 30 9.63 0.28 17.00
CA GLY A 30 10.34 -0.87 16.47
C GLY A 30 11.35 -0.50 15.37
N PRO A 31 12.40 -1.31 15.16
CA PRO A 31 13.23 -1.19 13.97
C PRO A 31 12.32 -1.30 12.73
N PRO A 32 12.66 -0.61 11.61
CA PRO A 32 11.86 -0.69 10.40
C PRO A 32 11.64 -2.15 10.03
N PHE A 33 10.37 -2.55 9.84
CA PHE A 33 10.03 -3.89 9.38
C PHE A 33 10.70 -4.13 8.03
N ARG A 34 11.84 -4.83 8.05
CA ARG A 34 12.56 -5.30 6.86
C ARG A 34 12.13 -6.73 6.57
N ASP A 35 10.81 -6.95 6.50
CA ASP A 35 10.34 -8.24 6.02
C ASP A 35 10.70 -8.33 4.54
N GLU A 36 11.40 -9.40 4.17
CA GLU A 36 11.61 -9.69 2.75
C GLU A 36 10.24 -9.79 2.10
N ARG A 37 9.98 -8.91 1.12
CA ARG A 37 8.72 -8.93 0.39
C ARG A 37 8.56 -10.31 -0.24
N LYS A 38 7.63 -11.12 0.30
CA LYS A 38 7.28 -12.42 -0.27
C LYS A 38 6.79 -12.20 -1.69
N LYS A 39 7.62 -12.55 -2.67
CA LYS A 39 7.21 -12.51 -4.08
C LYS A 39 6.16 -13.62 -4.26
N PRO A 40 4.98 -13.30 -4.82
CA PRO A 40 4.03 -14.33 -5.17
C PRO A 40 4.62 -15.24 -6.24
N GLU A 41 4.14 -16.48 -6.29
CA GLU A 41 4.50 -17.39 -7.36
C GLU A 41 4.14 -16.78 -8.72
N PRO A 42 5.01 -16.90 -9.75
CA PRO A 42 4.69 -16.45 -11.09
C PRO A 42 3.42 -17.15 -11.59
N LYS A 43 2.53 -16.37 -12.23
CA LYS A 43 1.34 -16.95 -12.86
C LYS A 43 1.74 -17.84 -14.03
N SER A 44 0.89 -18.82 -14.36
CA SER A 44 1.13 -19.64 -15.55
C SER A 44 1.00 -18.79 -16.84
N PRO A 45 1.61 -19.20 -17.95
CA PRO A 45 1.47 -18.51 -19.23
C PRO A 45 0.01 -18.33 -19.67
N ASP A 46 -0.85 -19.33 -19.42
CA ASP A 46 -2.26 -19.29 -19.81
C ASP A 46 -3.07 -18.35 -18.92
N GLU A 47 -2.75 -18.30 -17.63
CA GLU A 47 -3.35 -17.33 -16.72
C GLU A 47 -2.99 -15.89 -17.13
N TYR A 48 -1.73 -15.65 -17.51
CA TYR A 48 -1.32 -14.36 -18.06
C TYR A 48 -2.07 -14.00 -19.35
N LYS A 49 -2.27 -14.95 -20.28
CA LYS A 49 -3.06 -14.71 -21.50
C LYS A 49 -4.49 -14.31 -21.15
N ARG A 50 -5.13 -15.04 -20.23
CA ARG A 50 -6.50 -14.76 -19.76
C ARG A 50 -6.62 -13.36 -19.16
N ILE A 51 -5.72 -13.00 -18.23
CA ILE A 51 -5.71 -11.69 -17.57
C ILE A 51 -5.52 -10.57 -18.59
N ARG A 52 -4.60 -10.72 -19.55
CA ARG A 52 -4.37 -9.70 -20.59
C ARG A 52 -5.61 -9.52 -21.47
N SER A 53 -6.25 -10.62 -21.87
CA SER A 53 -7.49 -10.56 -22.66
C SER A 53 -8.59 -9.79 -21.93
N GLN A 54 -8.82 -10.13 -20.65
CA GLN A 54 -9.79 -9.44 -19.80
C GLN A 54 -9.46 -7.94 -19.65
N ALA A 55 -8.20 -7.60 -19.37
CA ALA A 55 -7.77 -6.22 -19.20
C ALA A 55 -7.99 -5.39 -20.49
N TRP A 56 -7.70 -5.95 -21.66
CA TRP A 56 -7.96 -5.29 -22.94
C TRP A 56 -9.46 -5.07 -23.21
N ALA A 57 -10.30 -6.05 -22.90
CA ALA A 57 -11.75 -5.92 -23.01
C ALA A 57 -12.27 -4.80 -22.10
N THR A 58 -11.87 -4.81 -20.82
CA THR A 58 -12.22 -3.76 -19.87
C THR A 58 -11.72 -2.38 -20.32
N ARG A 59 -10.50 -2.29 -20.88
CA ARG A 59 -9.95 -1.02 -21.39
C ARG A 59 -10.78 -0.45 -22.53
N ARG A 60 -11.19 -1.29 -23.49
CA ARG A 60 -12.04 -0.88 -24.61
C ARG A 60 -13.43 -0.47 -24.14
N GLN A 61 -13.98 -1.16 -23.15
CA GLN A 61 -15.25 -0.78 -22.54
C GLN A 61 -15.16 0.58 -21.83
N LYS A 62 -14.11 0.80 -21.03
CA LYS A 62 -13.96 2.01 -20.21
C LYS A 62 -13.60 3.25 -21.01
N TYR A 63 -12.78 3.11 -22.06
CA TYR A 63 -12.20 4.25 -22.76
C TYR A 63 -12.50 4.27 -24.27
N GLY A 64 -13.35 3.35 -24.75
CA GLY A 64 -13.59 3.18 -26.18
C GLY A 64 -12.41 2.57 -26.93
N THR A 65 -12.55 2.49 -28.25
CA THR A 65 -11.58 1.83 -29.15
C THR A 65 -10.18 2.48 -29.12
N HIS A 66 -10.11 3.79 -28.84
CA HIS A 66 -8.86 4.56 -28.86
C HIS A 66 -8.16 4.65 -27.49
N GLY A 67 -8.74 4.08 -26.43
CA GLY A 67 -8.16 4.13 -25.09
C GLY A 67 -8.29 5.51 -24.43
N HIS A 68 -7.68 5.65 -23.25
CA HIS A 68 -7.64 6.91 -22.52
C HIS A 68 -6.86 7.93 -23.37
N ARG A 69 -7.49 9.05 -23.74
CA ARG A 69 -6.79 10.20 -24.30
C ARG A 69 -5.92 10.86 -23.24
#